data_AF-M2PTR1-F1
#
_entry.id   AF-M2PTR1-F1
#
_cell.length_a   1.000
_cell.length_b   1.000
_cell.length_c   1.000
_cell.angle_alpha   90.00
_cell.angle_beta   90.00
_cell.angle_gamma   90.00
#
_symmetry.space_group_name_H-M   'P 1'
#
loop_
_entity.id
_entity.type
_entity.pdbx_description
1 polymer ?
#
loop_
_entity_poly.entity_id
_entity_poly.type
_entity_poly.pdbx_seq_one_letter_code
_entity_poly.pdbx_strand_id
1 'polypeptide(L)'
;MNDLTNPKNLRQWQDELASLAAKLTDPITLKVIRDDLTTTTHTKPGLLEQLRQAHAHGGETGKASGSSPGAPIRVAAADLQRNLDREAATLHFNTLVQDADVVSRIRAAAGIAGRWADVHRVANAVLELRYMVERIEELLDPPRRLHIAAACPACGQGMVWRLDPSTGELVQAPALALDARTGCTCLGCGQVWGPENLEFLQGVLTVEQTQRPRLRSSAEGNGHRSEVPLTHTGDPDRNDDQAAARSAGVNSDQRGGARP
;
A
#
# COMPACT_ATOMS: atom_id res chain seq x y z
N MET A 1 8.33 -9.69 -25.64
CA MET A 1 9.07 -8.50 -25.17
C MET A 1 9.26 -7.60 -26.37
N ASN A 2 8.53 -6.49 -26.45
CA ASN A 2 8.75 -5.49 -27.49
C ASN A 2 10.18 -4.96 -27.34
N ASP A 3 10.90 -4.82 -28.44
CA ASP A 3 12.21 -4.20 -28.46
C ASP A 3 12.06 -2.74 -28.02
N LEU A 4 12.39 -2.48 -26.74
CA LEU A 4 12.27 -1.18 -26.08
C LEU A 4 13.15 -0.12 -26.74
N THR A 5 14.06 -0.53 -27.64
CA THR A 5 15.11 0.31 -28.23
C THR A 5 14.83 0.69 -29.68
N ASN A 6 13.69 0.26 -30.24
CA ASN A 6 13.34 0.56 -31.62
C ASN A 6 13.17 2.08 -31.83
N PRO A 7 13.94 2.73 -32.73
CA PRO A 7 13.86 4.16 -32.97
C PRO A 7 12.50 4.62 -33.49
N LYS A 8 11.70 3.71 -34.06
CA LYS A 8 10.31 4.01 -34.47
C LYS A 8 9.42 4.39 -33.28
N ASN A 9 9.77 3.94 -32.07
CA ASN A 9 9.02 4.22 -30.85
C ASN A 9 9.46 5.53 -30.18
N LEU A 10 10.49 6.23 -30.68
CA LEU A 10 11.03 7.44 -30.03
C LEU A 10 9.95 8.48 -29.76
N ARG A 11 9.11 8.78 -30.77
CA ARG A 11 8.03 9.75 -30.64
C ARG A 11 6.99 9.31 -29.62
N GLN A 12 6.63 8.03 -29.61
CA GLN A 12 5.72 7.47 -28.62
C GLN A 12 6.28 7.61 -27.20
N TRP A 13 7.56 7.32 -26.99
CA TRP A 13 8.21 7.49 -25.69
C TRP A 13 8.29 8.96 -25.26
N GLN A 14 8.51 9.89 -26.20
CA GLN A 14 8.49 11.33 -25.91
C GLN A 14 7.10 11.82 -25.50
N ASP A 15 6.06 11.41 -26.22
CA ASP A 15 4.66 11.73 -25.92
C ASP A 15 4.25 11.15 -24.56
N GLU A 16 4.68 9.92 -24.28
CA GLU A 16 4.43 9.28 -22.99
C GLU A 16 5.16 9.98 -21.83
N LEU A 17 6.43 10.35 -22.02
CA LEU A 17 7.18 11.10 -21.01
C LEU A 17 6.48 12.43 -20.69
N ALA A 18 6.00 13.14 -21.71
CA ALA A 18 5.25 14.38 -21.54
C ALA A 18 3.93 14.14 -20.78
N SER A 19 3.22 13.05 -21.08
CA SER A 19 1.99 12.66 -20.38
C SER A 19 2.24 12.34 -18.90
N LEU A 20 3.30 11.57 -18.59
CA LEU A 20 3.67 11.23 -17.21
C LEU A 20 4.11 12.46 -16.42
N ALA A 21 4.92 13.32 -17.04
CA ALA A 21 5.34 14.58 -16.43
C ALA A 21 4.11 15.46 -16.09
N ALA A 22 3.18 15.63 -17.03
CA ALA A 22 1.94 16.37 -16.79
C ALA A 22 1.12 15.73 -15.66
N LYS A 23 1.00 14.40 -15.61
CA LYS A 23 0.30 13.68 -14.52
C LYS A 23 0.93 13.94 -13.14
N LEU A 24 2.26 14.03 -13.09
CA LEU A 24 3.01 14.30 -11.86
C LEU A 24 2.89 15.77 -11.40
N THR A 25 2.95 16.73 -12.34
CA THR A 25 3.15 18.14 -12.01
C THR A 25 1.91 19.02 -12.15
N ASP A 26 1.00 18.68 -13.07
CA ASP A 26 -0.08 19.57 -13.49
C ASP A 26 -1.42 19.12 -12.93
N PRO A 27 -2.34 20.06 -12.63
CA PRO A 27 -3.67 19.72 -12.16
C PRO A 27 -4.45 18.97 -13.23
N ILE A 28 -5.12 17.89 -12.83
CA ILE A 28 -5.93 17.03 -13.70
C ILE A 28 -7.40 17.36 -13.48
N THR A 29 -8.10 17.71 -14.55
CA THR A 29 -9.54 17.95 -14.54
C THR A 29 -10.28 16.67 -14.91
N LEU A 30 -11.05 16.13 -13.97
CA LEU A 30 -11.85 14.92 -14.12
C LEU A 30 -13.33 15.28 -14.19
N LYS A 31 -14.05 14.66 -15.12
CA LYS A 31 -15.51 14.68 -15.13
C LYS A 31 -16.04 13.52 -14.30
N VAL A 32 -16.75 13.81 -13.23
CA VAL A 32 -17.40 12.82 -12.38
C VAL A 32 -18.88 12.83 -12.72
N ILE A 33 -19.39 11.68 -13.15
CA ILE A 33 -20.82 11.46 -13.34
C ILE A 33 -21.38 11.03 -11.99
N ARG A 34 -22.38 11.76 -11.50
CA ARG A 34 -23.07 11.47 -10.24
C ARG A 34 -24.23 10.50 -10.47
N ASP A 35 -24.78 9.97 -9.39
CA ASP A 35 -25.91 9.02 -9.41
C ASP A 35 -27.18 9.61 -10.05
N ASP A 36 -27.32 10.93 -10.07
CA ASP A 36 -28.41 11.66 -10.73
C ASP A 36 -28.16 11.93 -12.23
N LEU A 37 -27.13 11.31 -12.81
CA LEU A 37 -26.64 11.50 -14.18
C LEU A 37 -26.10 12.92 -14.46
N THR A 38 -25.98 13.79 -13.45
CA THR A 38 -25.32 15.08 -13.63
C THR A 38 -23.81 14.89 -13.70
N THR A 39 -23.15 15.66 -14.55
CA THR A 39 -21.69 15.65 -14.67
C THR A 39 -21.12 16.84 -13.94
N THR A 40 -20.29 16.60 -12.92
CA THR A 40 -19.53 17.66 -12.25
C THR A 40 -18.05 17.58 -12.62
N THR A 41 -17.46 18.75 -12.84
CA THR A 41 -16.04 18.87 -13.15
C THR A 41 -15.27 19.06 -11.85
N HIS A 42 -14.33 18.16 -11.57
CA HIS A 42 -13.46 18.19 -10.40
C HIS A 42 -12.02 18.38 -10.84
N THR A 43 -11.35 19.39 -10.30
CA THR A 43 -9.92 19.62 -10.53
C THR A 43 -9.14 19.03 -9.37
N LYS A 44 -8.29 18.04 -9.66
CA LYS A 44 -7.36 17.43 -8.71
C LYS A 44 -5.96 18.05 -8.93
N PRO A 45 -5.18 18.37 -7.89
CA PRO A 45 -3.79 18.78 -8.09
C PRO A 45 -2.96 17.64 -8.71
N GLY A 46 -1.78 17.94 -9.26
CA GLY A 46 -0.84 16.90 -9.76
C GLY A 46 -0.40 15.95 -8.64
N LEU A 47 0.07 14.75 -8.99
CA LEU A 47 0.39 13.71 -7.99
C LEU A 47 1.45 14.15 -6.96
N LEU A 48 2.45 14.94 -7.36
CA LEU A 48 3.46 15.44 -6.41
C LEU A 48 2.89 16.43 -5.40
N GLU A 49 1.93 17.26 -5.82
CA GLU A 49 1.23 18.17 -4.92
C GLU A 49 0.27 17.41 -4.00
N GLN A 50 -0.43 16.38 -4.49
CA GLN A 50 -1.23 15.50 -3.64
C GLN A 50 -0.37 14.80 -2.58
N LEU A 51 0.81 14.29 -2.96
CA LEU A 51 1.77 13.68 -2.02
C LEU A 51 2.22 14.68 -0.96
N ARG A 52 2.56 15.91 -1.37
CA ARG A 52 2.94 17.00 -0.46
C ARG A 52 1.80 17.35 0.51
N GLN A 53 0.56 17.38 0.02
CA GLN A 53 -0.63 17.60 0.85
C GLN A 53 -0.85 16.46 1.84
N ALA A 54 -0.69 15.20 1.43
CA ALA A 54 -0.80 14.03 2.30
C ALA A 54 0.28 14.02 3.41
N HIS A 55 1.48 14.52 3.10
CA HIS A 55 2.54 14.73 4.09
C HIS A 55 2.18 15.86 5.09
N ALA A 56 1.72 17.01 4.58
CA ALA A 56 1.43 18.20 5.37
C ALA A 56 0.18 18.06 6.27
N HIS A 57 -0.90 17.47 5.73
CA HIS A 57 -2.21 17.39 6.39
C HIS A 57 -2.41 15.96 6.91
N GLY A 58 -2.01 15.75 8.16
CA GLY A 58 -2.42 14.57 8.92
C GLY A 58 -3.91 14.64 9.27
N GLY A 59 -4.78 14.32 8.31
CA GLY A 59 -6.20 14.05 8.52
C GLY A 59 -7.02 15.23 9.02
N GLU A 60 -7.41 16.16 8.15
CA GLU A 60 -8.54 17.07 8.42
C GLU A 60 -8.93 17.87 7.15
N THR A 61 -9.29 17.18 6.06
CA THR A 61 -10.07 17.80 4.98
C THR A 61 -11.39 17.08 4.82
N GLY A 62 -12.14 17.04 5.93
CA GLY A 62 -13.49 16.53 6.02
C GLY A 62 -14.00 16.82 7.42
N LYS A 63 -14.88 17.81 7.56
CA LYS A 63 -15.63 18.09 8.79
C LYS A 63 -16.43 16.83 9.19
N ALA A 64 -15.85 15.96 10.00
CA ALA A 64 -16.56 14.91 10.73
C ALA A 64 -15.74 14.58 11.99
N SER A 65 -16.37 14.81 13.14
CA SER A 65 -15.84 14.50 14.47
C SER A 65 -15.43 13.03 14.55
N GLY A 66 -14.14 12.77 14.73
CA GLY A 66 -13.60 11.41 14.86
C GLY A 66 -12.08 11.39 14.76
N SER A 67 -11.42 11.59 15.89
CA SER A 67 -9.96 11.39 16.05
C SER A 67 -9.59 9.98 15.57
N SER A 68 -8.97 9.91 14.40
CA SER A 68 -8.41 8.69 13.85
C SER A 68 -6.90 8.88 13.72
N PRO A 69 -6.06 7.90 14.10
CA PRO A 69 -4.61 8.07 14.16
C PRO A 69 -4.03 8.14 12.73
N GLY A 70 -4.00 9.34 12.14
CA GLY A 70 -3.44 9.63 10.81
C GLY A 70 -1.91 9.57 10.71
N ALA A 71 -1.24 8.84 11.62
CA ALA A 71 0.21 8.72 11.68
C ALA A 71 0.85 7.86 10.57
N PRO A 72 0.27 6.75 10.07
CA PRO A 72 1.02 5.83 9.20
C PRO A 72 1.22 6.38 7.78
N ILE A 73 0.24 7.07 7.21
CA ILE A 73 0.35 7.60 5.83
C ILE A 73 1.37 8.74 5.75
N ARG A 74 1.50 9.57 6.79
CA ARG A 74 2.39 10.74 6.76
C ARG A 74 3.86 10.35 6.69
N VAL A 75 4.27 9.36 7.48
CA VAL A 75 5.65 8.87 7.49
C VAL A 75 5.98 8.23 6.14
N ALA A 76 5.09 7.37 5.64
CA ALA A 76 5.24 6.77 4.31
C ALA A 76 5.29 7.83 3.20
N ALA A 77 4.47 8.88 3.26
CA ALA A 77 4.49 9.98 2.30
C ALA A 77 5.79 10.81 2.38
N ALA A 78 6.28 11.09 3.59
CA ALA A 78 7.55 11.80 3.79
C ALA A 78 8.74 11.02 3.23
N ASP A 79 8.80 9.71 3.49
CA ASP A 79 9.86 8.85 3.01
C ASP A 79 9.79 8.65 1.50
N LEU A 80 8.58 8.47 0.95
CA LEU A 80 8.40 8.42 -0.50
C LEU A 80 8.84 9.74 -1.14
N GLN A 81 8.43 10.89 -0.59
CA GLN A 81 8.82 12.19 -1.12
C GLN A 81 10.35 12.38 -1.13
N ARG A 82 11.05 12.03 -0.04
CA ARG A 82 12.52 12.08 0.02
C ARG A 82 13.19 11.17 -1.00
N ASN A 83 12.64 9.98 -1.23
CA ASN A 83 13.16 9.05 -2.21
C ASN A 83 12.97 9.58 -3.63
N LEU A 84 11.79 10.11 -3.95
CA LEU A 84 11.49 10.74 -5.24
C LEU A 84 12.38 11.97 -5.50
N ASP A 85 12.62 12.80 -4.48
CA ASP A 85 13.53 13.94 -4.60
C ASP A 85 14.97 13.48 -4.92
N ARG A 86 15.42 12.37 -4.33
CA ARG A 86 16.73 11.76 -4.61
C ARG A 86 16.79 11.19 -6.03
N GLU A 87 15.78 10.42 -6.44
CA GLU A 87 15.68 9.84 -7.78
C GLU A 87 15.63 10.93 -8.85
N ALA A 88 14.81 11.97 -8.64
CA ALA A 88 14.75 13.13 -9.52
C ALA A 88 16.07 13.91 -9.58
N ALA A 89 16.88 13.89 -8.51
CA ALA A 89 18.23 14.44 -8.51
C ALA A 89 19.27 13.57 -9.26
N THR A 90 18.96 12.31 -9.58
CA THR A 90 19.82 11.45 -10.41
C THR A 90 19.47 11.50 -11.90
N LEU A 91 18.24 11.93 -12.22
CA LEU A 91 17.81 12.12 -13.59
C LEU A 91 18.82 13.00 -14.34
N HIS A 92 19.38 12.47 -15.43
CA HIS A 92 20.46 13.11 -16.21
C HIS A 92 20.03 14.41 -16.95
N PHE A 93 18.94 15.06 -16.52
CA PHE A 93 18.45 16.34 -17.05
C PHE A 93 19.03 17.54 -16.28
N ASN A 94 19.75 17.29 -15.19
CA ASN A 94 20.24 18.30 -14.23
C ASN A 94 21.30 19.26 -14.76
N THR A 95 21.88 19.02 -15.95
CA THR A 95 22.87 19.96 -16.51
C THR A 95 22.26 21.31 -16.88
N LEU A 96 20.93 21.40 -17.05
CA LEU A 96 20.26 22.62 -17.49
C LEU A 96 19.61 23.41 -16.35
N VAL A 97 19.35 22.79 -15.20
CA VAL A 97 18.65 23.43 -14.08
C VAL A 97 19.29 22.98 -12.76
N GLN A 98 20.44 23.57 -12.44
CA GLN A 98 21.04 23.43 -11.11
C GLN A 98 20.10 24.08 -10.07
N ASP A 99 19.96 23.44 -8.91
CA ASP A 99 19.18 23.94 -7.75
C ASP A 99 17.65 24.10 -7.93
N ALA A 100 17.06 23.58 -9.00
CA ALA A 100 15.60 23.53 -9.13
C ALA A 100 14.94 22.51 -8.20
N ASP A 101 13.67 22.74 -7.86
CA ASP A 101 12.81 21.76 -7.20
C ASP A 101 12.40 20.62 -8.16
N VAL A 102 11.92 19.51 -7.59
CA VAL A 102 11.53 18.30 -8.34
C VAL A 102 10.52 18.59 -9.46
N VAL A 103 9.55 19.48 -9.21
CA VAL A 103 8.52 19.83 -10.18
C VAL A 103 9.12 20.55 -11.38
N SER A 104 9.99 21.54 -11.14
CA SER A 104 10.65 22.26 -12.24
C SER A 104 11.58 21.36 -13.04
N ARG A 105 12.28 20.42 -12.39
CA ARG A 105 13.14 19.44 -13.09
C ARG A 105 12.34 18.53 -14.02
N ILE A 106 11.21 17.99 -13.55
CA ILE A 106 10.34 17.12 -14.35
C ILE A 106 9.73 17.89 -15.54
N ARG A 107 9.26 19.12 -15.30
CA ARG A 107 8.75 19.99 -16.39
C ARG A 107 9.82 20.33 -17.41
N ALA A 108 11.03 20.68 -16.96
CA ALA A 108 12.14 20.96 -17.84
C ALA A 108 12.51 19.73 -18.68
N ALA A 109 12.57 18.54 -18.06
CA ALA A 109 12.82 17.27 -18.75
C ALA A 109 11.79 17.02 -19.86
N ALA A 110 10.50 17.16 -19.56
CA ALA A 110 9.44 17.00 -20.56
C ALA A 110 9.53 18.04 -21.68
N GLY A 111 9.82 19.31 -21.36
CA GLY A 111 9.94 20.39 -22.34
C GLY A 111 11.11 20.25 -23.31
N ILE A 112 12.17 19.52 -22.93
CA ILE A 112 13.32 19.25 -23.79
C ILE A 112 13.28 17.86 -24.45
N ALA A 113 12.38 16.97 -24.01
CA ALA A 113 12.36 15.57 -24.42
C ALA A 113 12.19 15.38 -25.94
N GLY A 114 11.40 16.24 -26.59
CA GLY A 114 11.23 16.22 -28.04
C GLY A 114 12.51 16.50 -28.83
N ARG A 115 13.56 17.03 -28.17
CA ARG A 115 14.89 17.24 -28.76
C ARG A 115 15.85 16.08 -28.52
N TRP A 116 15.48 15.07 -27.75
CA TRP A 116 16.33 13.90 -27.51
C TRP A 116 16.29 12.97 -28.71
N ALA A 117 17.46 12.70 -29.29
CA ALA A 117 17.64 11.71 -30.34
C ALA A 117 17.94 10.30 -29.78
N ASP A 118 18.38 10.22 -28.53
CA ASP A 118 18.73 8.96 -27.87
C ASP A 118 17.50 8.28 -27.26
N VAL A 119 17.09 7.17 -27.87
CA VAL A 119 15.95 6.35 -27.46
C VAL A 119 16.14 5.78 -26.05
N HIS A 120 17.35 5.35 -25.70
CA HIS A 120 17.61 4.75 -24.39
C HIS A 120 17.43 5.78 -23.27
N ARG A 121 17.90 7.00 -23.51
CA ARG A 121 17.73 8.10 -22.54
C ARG A 121 16.26 8.42 -22.31
N VAL A 122 15.45 8.47 -23.37
CA VAL A 122 14.00 8.73 -23.27
C VAL A 122 13.30 7.57 -22.56
N ALA A 123 13.60 6.33 -22.96
CA ALA A 123 12.99 5.14 -22.38
C ALA A 123 13.30 5.02 -20.88
N ASN A 124 14.54 5.24 -20.45
CA ASN A 124 14.90 5.25 -19.04
C ASN A 124 14.15 6.34 -18.28
N ALA A 125 14.03 7.55 -18.84
CA ALA A 125 13.25 8.63 -18.25
C ALA A 125 11.77 8.26 -18.05
N VAL A 126 11.19 7.59 -19.03
CA VAL A 126 9.80 7.11 -18.96
C VAL A 126 9.65 6.06 -17.86
N LEU A 127 10.56 5.09 -17.78
CA LEU A 127 10.52 4.05 -16.74
C LEU A 127 10.62 4.64 -15.34
N GLU A 128 11.52 5.60 -15.13
CA GLU A 128 11.64 6.34 -13.87
C GLU A 128 10.33 7.07 -13.54
N LEU A 129 9.79 7.88 -14.45
CA LEU A 129 8.54 8.62 -14.16
C LEU A 129 7.34 7.68 -13.97
N ARG A 130 7.26 6.55 -14.68
CA ARG A 130 6.21 5.53 -14.45
C ARG A 130 6.31 4.97 -13.04
N TYR A 131 7.51 4.58 -12.62
CA TYR A 131 7.74 4.09 -11.27
C TYR A 131 7.32 5.13 -10.22
N MET A 132 7.68 6.41 -10.40
CA MET A 132 7.25 7.48 -9.50
C MET A 132 5.72 7.60 -9.44
N VAL A 133 5.04 7.59 -10.59
CA VAL A 133 3.58 7.65 -10.68
C VAL A 133 2.95 6.47 -9.94
N GLU A 134 3.40 5.25 -10.21
CA GLU A 134 2.86 4.02 -9.61
C GLU A 134 3.00 4.02 -8.10
N ARG A 135 4.16 4.45 -7.57
CA ARG A 135 4.40 4.48 -6.11
C ARG A 135 3.56 5.55 -5.41
N ILE A 136 3.36 6.71 -6.03
CA ILE A 136 2.47 7.74 -5.48
C ILE A 136 1.02 7.27 -5.51
N GLU A 137 0.56 6.66 -6.62
CA GLU A 137 -0.79 6.14 -6.73
C GLU A 137 -1.04 5.00 -5.75
N GLU A 138 -0.10 4.07 -5.59
CA GLU A 138 -0.18 2.99 -4.61
C GLU A 138 -0.32 3.52 -3.17
N LEU A 139 0.36 4.62 -2.85
CA LEU A 139 0.28 5.23 -1.53
C LEU A 139 -1.03 6.02 -1.31
N LEU A 140 -1.44 6.82 -2.30
CA LEU A 140 -2.58 7.75 -2.16
C LEU A 140 -3.94 7.09 -2.44
N ASP A 141 -3.97 6.09 -3.31
CA ASP A 141 -5.16 5.34 -3.71
C ASP A 141 -4.78 3.86 -3.86
N PRO A 142 -4.43 3.19 -2.74
CA PRO A 142 -4.05 1.79 -2.77
C PRO A 142 -5.17 0.97 -3.40
N PRO A 143 -4.85 0.07 -4.35
CA PRO A 143 -5.88 -0.68 -5.02
C PRO A 143 -6.67 -1.49 -3.99
N ARG A 144 -8.00 -1.47 -4.11
CA ARG A 144 -8.88 -2.18 -3.19
C ARG A 144 -8.69 -3.68 -3.37
N ARG A 145 -8.01 -4.30 -2.41
CA ARG A 145 -7.81 -5.74 -2.36
C ARG A 145 -8.94 -6.37 -1.56
N LEU A 146 -9.73 -7.22 -2.20
CA LEU A 146 -10.77 -8.02 -1.54
C LEU A 146 -10.20 -9.39 -1.21
N HIS A 147 -10.38 -9.85 0.02
CA HIS A 147 -9.96 -11.19 0.40
C HIS A 147 -11.10 -12.20 0.15
N ILE A 148 -10.80 -13.32 -0.50
CA ILE A 148 -11.76 -14.38 -0.75
C ILE A 148 -11.55 -15.49 0.29
N ALA A 149 -12.59 -15.77 1.07
CA ALA A 149 -12.59 -16.83 2.08
C ALA A 149 -12.77 -18.23 1.44
N ALA A 150 -11.82 -18.64 0.61
CA ALA A 150 -11.79 -19.95 -0.02
C ALA A 150 -10.36 -20.49 -0.11
N ALA A 151 -10.24 -21.81 -0.31
CA ALA A 151 -8.94 -22.41 -0.58
C ALA A 151 -8.44 -22.02 -1.97
N CYS A 152 -7.13 -21.88 -2.11
CA CYS A 152 -6.51 -21.75 -3.40
C CYS A 152 -6.68 -23.07 -4.18
N PRO A 153 -7.27 -23.06 -5.39
CA PRO A 153 -7.45 -24.30 -6.16
C PRO A 153 -6.12 -24.87 -6.67
N ALA A 154 -5.04 -24.08 -6.70
CA ALA A 154 -3.72 -24.55 -7.12
C ALA A 154 -2.93 -25.23 -6.00
N CYS A 155 -3.02 -24.73 -4.75
CA CYS A 155 -2.21 -25.25 -3.63
C CYS A 155 -3.01 -25.73 -2.41
N GLY A 156 -4.34 -25.59 -2.42
CA GLY A 156 -5.26 -26.00 -1.34
C GLY A 156 -5.25 -25.10 -0.09
N GLN A 157 -4.36 -24.11 0.00
CA GLN A 157 -4.27 -23.26 1.19
C GLN A 157 -5.47 -22.31 1.29
N GLY A 158 -6.15 -22.28 2.44
CA GLY A 158 -7.25 -21.33 2.71
C GLY A 158 -6.82 -20.07 3.44
N MET A 159 -5.76 -20.17 4.25
CA MET A 159 -5.22 -19.07 5.05
C MET A 159 -3.70 -19.07 4.95
N VAL A 160 -3.09 -17.89 5.00
CA VAL A 160 -1.64 -17.68 5.01
C VAL A 160 -1.27 -16.72 6.14
N TRP A 161 -0.09 -16.88 6.71
CA TRP A 161 0.49 -15.93 7.66
C TRP A 161 1.26 -14.86 6.88
N ARG A 162 0.97 -13.58 7.15
CA ARG A 162 1.72 -12.45 6.59
C ARG A 162 2.08 -11.47 7.70
N LEU A 163 3.18 -10.74 7.51
CA LEU A 163 3.47 -9.57 8.33
C LEU A 163 2.55 -8.43 7.88
N ASP A 164 1.84 -7.83 8.83
CA ASP A 164 1.13 -6.59 8.57
C ASP A 164 2.16 -5.45 8.40
N PRO A 165 2.20 -4.77 7.24
CA PRO A 165 3.17 -3.70 7.01
C PRO A 165 2.99 -2.50 7.94
N SER A 166 1.83 -2.35 8.58
CA SER A 166 1.54 -1.22 9.49
C SER A 166 1.97 -1.49 10.94
N THR A 167 1.82 -2.73 11.43
CA THR A 167 2.13 -3.09 12.82
C THR A 167 3.40 -3.94 12.96
N GLY A 168 3.84 -4.59 11.88
CA GLY A 168 4.91 -5.58 11.91
C GLY A 168 4.50 -6.90 12.56
N GLU A 169 3.21 -7.11 12.84
CA GLU A 169 2.72 -8.33 13.48
C GLU A 169 2.40 -9.42 12.45
N LEU A 170 2.58 -10.68 12.83
CA LEU A 170 2.15 -11.82 12.02
C LEU A 170 0.63 -11.99 12.13
N VAL A 171 -0.08 -11.68 11.05
CA VAL A 171 -1.53 -11.80 10.94
C VAL A 171 -1.89 -12.92 9.97
N GLN A 172 -2.99 -13.62 10.25
CA GLN A 172 -3.54 -14.61 9.36
C GLN A 172 -4.50 -13.95 8.37
N ALA A 173 -4.29 -14.15 7.08
CA ALA A 173 -5.13 -13.60 6.00
C ALA A 173 -5.61 -14.72 5.07
N PRO A 174 -6.76 -14.59 4.40
CA PRO A 174 -7.18 -15.54 3.38
C PRO A 174 -6.14 -15.66 2.27
N ALA A 175 -5.93 -16.89 1.79
CA ALA A 175 -4.89 -17.18 0.80
C ALA A 175 -5.16 -16.51 -0.56
N LEU A 176 -6.42 -16.18 -0.86
CA LEU A 176 -6.82 -15.54 -2.12
C LEU A 176 -7.09 -14.04 -1.91
N ALA A 177 -6.41 -13.21 -2.69
CA ALA A 177 -6.63 -11.77 -2.76
C ALA A 177 -7.06 -11.39 -4.19
N LEU A 178 -8.15 -10.66 -4.31
CA LEU A 178 -8.71 -10.14 -5.55
C LEU A 178 -8.41 -8.66 -5.68
N ASP A 179 -7.87 -8.28 -6.82
CA ASP A 179 -7.55 -6.93 -7.22
C ASP A 179 -8.26 -6.63 -8.54
N ALA A 180 -8.89 -5.47 -8.65
CA ALA A 180 -9.67 -5.11 -9.85
C ALA A 180 -8.82 -4.99 -11.12
N ARG A 181 -7.51 -4.70 -11.00
CA ARG A 181 -6.59 -4.53 -12.12
C ARG A 181 -5.89 -5.83 -12.49
N THR A 182 -5.40 -6.58 -11.51
CA THR A 182 -4.58 -7.78 -11.77
C THR A 182 -5.37 -9.09 -11.73
N GLY A 183 -6.61 -9.08 -11.23
CA GLY A 183 -7.39 -10.29 -11.00
C GLY A 183 -7.12 -10.91 -9.63
N CYS A 184 -7.22 -12.23 -9.52
CA CYS A 184 -7.02 -12.94 -8.25
C CYS A 184 -5.60 -13.48 -8.14
N THR A 185 -4.96 -13.32 -6.98
CA THR A 185 -3.64 -13.88 -6.69
C THR A 185 -3.68 -14.69 -5.40
N CYS A 186 -3.05 -15.87 -5.42
CA CYS A 186 -2.80 -16.64 -4.23
C CYS A 186 -1.57 -16.11 -3.50
N LEU A 187 -1.74 -15.65 -2.26
CA LEU A 187 -0.67 -15.17 -1.39
C LEU A 187 0.25 -16.30 -0.87
N GLY A 188 -0.16 -17.56 -1.00
CA GLY A 188 0.60 -18.72 -0.53
C GLY A 188 1.54 -19.29 -1.58
N CYS A 189 1.03 -19.58 -2.79
CA CYS A 189 1.83 -20.14 -3.88
C CYS A 189 2.17 -19.13 -5.00
N GLY A 190 1.62 -17.92 -4.95
CA GLY A 190 1.86 -16.89 -5.98
C GLY A 190 1.07 -17.08 -7.27
N GLN A 191 0.21 -18.09 -7.39
CA GLN A 191 -0.59 -18.30 -8.59
C GLN A 191 -1.48 -17.09 -8.87
N VAL A 192 -1.48 -16.62 -10.12
CA VAL A 192 -2.30 -15.49 -10.59
C VAL A 192 -3.37 -16.00 -11.56
N TRP A 193 -4.59 -15.52 -11.39
CA TRP A 193 -5.71 -15.65 -12.33
C TRP A 193 -6.07 -14.24 -12.79
N GLY A 194 -5.78 -13.93 -14.05
CA GLY A 194 -6.12 -12.64 -14.66
C GLY A 194 -7.63 -12.35 -14.64
N PRO A 195 -8.04 -11.10 -14.88
CA PRO A 195 -9.44 -10.69 -14.87
C PRO A 195 -10.33 -11.53 -15.81
N GLU A 196 -9.78 -11.99 -16.93
CA GLU A 196 -10.45 -12.86 -17.90
C GLU A 196 -10.77 -14.27 -17.37
N ASN A 197 -10.13 -14.70 -16.28
CA ASN A 197 -10.29 -16.02 -15.69
C ASN A 197 -11.13 -16.02 -14.39
N LEU A 198 -11.68 -14.87 -14.00
CA LEU A 198 -12.40 -14.75 -12.73
C LEU A 198 -13.73 -15.52 -12.70
N GLU A 199 -14.43 -15.61 -13.83
CA GLU A 199 -15.66 -16.41 -13.94
C GLU A 199 -15.38 -17.90 -13.77
N PHE A 200 -14.31 -18.39 -14.41
CA PHE A 200 -13.87 -19.76 -14.25
C PHE A 200 -13.48 -20.05 -12.79
N LEU A 201 -12.70 -19.14 -12.17
CA LEU A 201 -12.33 -19.24 -10.78
C LEU A 201 -13.56 -19.29 -9.86
N GLN A 202 -14.57 -18.45 -10.10
CA GLN A 202 -15.82 -18.47 -9.36
C GLN A 202 -16.51 -19.84 -9.43
N GLY A 203 -16.56 -20.46 -10.62
CA GLY A 203 -17.11 -21.79 -10.81
C GLY A 203 -16.41 -22.85 -9.95
N VAL A 204 -15.08 -22.87 -9.98
CA VAL A 204 -14.27 -23.81 -9.18
C VAL A 204 -14.50 -23.61 -7.68
N LEU A 205 -14.44 -22.37 -7.20
CA LEU A 205 -14.60 -22.07 -5.77
C LEU A 205 -16.01 -22.41 -5.26
N THR A 206 -17.04 -22.21 -6.09
CA THR A 206 -18.43 -22.53 -5.72
C THR A 206 -18.63 -24.04 -5.55
N VAL A 207 -18.03 -24.86 -6.42
CA VAL A 207 -18.08 -26.32 -6.31
C VAL A 207 -17.38 -26.78 -5.03
N GLU A 208 -16.17 -26.28 -4.74
CA GLU A 208 -15.43 -26.64 -3.52
C GLU A 208 -16.17 -26.23 -2.23
N GLN A 209 -16.78 -25.05 -2.21
CA GLN A 209 -17.57 -24.58 -1.06
C GLN A 209 -18.80 -25.44 -0.81
N THR A 210 -19.42 -25.97 -1.87
CA THR A 210 -20.58 -26.86 -1.78
C THR A 210 -20.17 -28.25 -1.25
N GLN A 211 -18.96 -28.71 -1.57
CA GLN A 211 -18.44 -30.00 -1.15
C GLN A 211 -17.94 -30.02 0.30
N ARG A 212 -17.60 -28.87 0.89
CA ARG A 212 -17.25 -28.83 2.32
C ARG A 212 -18.51 -29.11 3.14
N PRO A 213 -18.58 -30.23 3.88
CA PRO A 213 -19.67 -30.45 4.82
C PRO A 213 -19.63 -29.27 5.78
N ARG A 214 -20.75 -28.54 5.91
CA ARG A 214 -20.89 -27.53 6.96
C ARG A 214 -20.61 -28.25 8.26
N LEU A 215 -19.41 -28.08 8.80
CA LEU A 215 -19.11 -28.47 10.17
C LEU A 215 -20.17 -27.75 10.98
N ARG A 216 -21.17 -28.53 11.46
CA ARG A 216 -22.23 -28.00 12.32
C ARG A 216 -21.50 -27.22 13.40
N SER A 217 -21.76 -25.92 13.45
CA SER A 217 -21.16 -25.05 14.44
C SER A 217 -21.39 -25.71 15.79
N SER A 218 -20.33 -26.06 16.49
CA SER A 218 -20.41 -26.70 17.82
C SER A 218 -21.02 -25.77 18.87
N ALA A 219 -21.58 -24.61 18.48
CA ALA A 219 -22.40 -23.75 19.31
C ALA A 219 -23.80 -24.33 19.59
N GLU A 220 -24.22 -25.42 18.95
CA GLU A 220 -25.38 -26.24 19.39
C GLU A 220 -24.97 -27.28 20.46
N GLY A 221 -23.91 -26.99 21.22
CA GLY A 221 -23.50 -27.76 22.39
C GLY A 221 -24.48 -27.58 23.54
N ASN A 222 -25.46 -28.50 23.62
CA ASN A 222 -25.91 -29.17 24.84
C ASN A 222 -25.91 -28.32 26.12
N GLY A 223 -27.03 -27.65 26.37
CA GLY A 223 -27.40 -27.12 27.68
C GLY A 223 -27.73 -28.21 28.70
N HIS A 224 -26.91 -29.26 28.82
CA HIS A 224 -26.94 -30.12 30.00
C HIS A 224 -26.12 -29.44 31.10
N ARG A 225 -26.81 -28.53 31.79
CA ARG A 225 -26.42 -27.96 33.07
C ARG A 225 -26.40 -29.11 34.09
N SER A 226 -25.27 -29.81 34.22
CA SER A 226 -25.00 -30.62 35.39
C SER A 226 -24.84 -29.67 36.57
N GLU A 227 -25.87 -29.61 37.41
CA GLU A 227 -25.82 -28.93 38.71
C GLU A 227 -24.74 -29.62 39.55
N VAL A 228 -23.58 -28.98 39.68
CA VAL A 228 -22.58 -29.36 40.68
C VAL A 228 -23.00 -28.72 41.99
N PRO A 229 -23.23 -29.48 43.07
CA PRO A 229 -23.54 -28.91 44.37
C PRO A 229 -22.30 -28.16 44.89
N LEU A 230 -22.46 -26.84 45.09
CA LEU A 230 -21.50 -26.01 45.82
C LEU A 230 -21.55 -26.39 47.31
N THR A 231 -20.58 -27.19 47.77
CA THR A 231 -20.29 -27.31 49.20
C THR A 231 -19.41 -26.15 49.64
N HIS A 232 -20.00 -25.32 50.48
CA HIS A 232 -19.41 -24.15 51.12
C HIS A 232 -18.66 -24.60 52.38
N THR A 233 -17.32 -24.55 52.36
CA THR A 233 -16.41 -24.60 53.51
C THR A 233 -15.10 -23.97 53.02
N GLY A 234 -14.74 -22.72 53.34
CA GLY A 234 -14.45 -22.23 54.69
C GLY A 234 -12.94 -21.98 54.75
N ASP A 235 -12.53 -20.70 54.76
CA ASP A 235 -11.46 -20.11 55.61
C ASP A 235 -10.91 -18.81 55.00
N PRO A 236 -11.10 -17.65 55.66
CA PRO A 236 -10.40 -16.42 55.37
C PRO A 236 -9.40 -16.13 56.49
N ASP A 237 -8.20 -16.71 56.44
CA ASP A 237 -7.08 -16.23 57.24
C ASP A 237 -5.77 -16.88 56.77
N ARG A 238 -4.98 -16.15 55.97
CA ARG A 238 -3.52 -16.34 55.95
C ARG A 238 -2.78 -15.14 55.35
N ASN A 239 -2.33 -14.30 56.28
CA ASN A 239 -1.02 -13.68 56.37
C ASN A 239 -0.51 -12.84 55.20
N ASP A 240 -0.61 -11.54 55.43
CA ASP A 240 0.51 -10.60 55.58
C ASP A 240 1.96 -11.14 55.52
N ASP A 241 2.84 -10.22 55.12
CA ASP A 241 4.30 -10.19 55.28
C ASP A 241 5.17 -10.86 54.20
N GLN A 242 5.51 -10.07 53.18
CA GLN A 242 6.93 -9.86 52.86
C GLN A 242 7.17 -8.57 52.06
N ALA A 243 7.51 -7.51 52.80
CA ALA A 243 8.33 -6.40 52.33
C ALA A 243 9.81 -6.75 52.50
N ALA A 244 10.63 -6.59 51.45
CA ALA A 244 12.05 -6.22 51.56
C ALA A 244 12.69 -5.95 50.19
N ALA A 245 12.96 -4.66 49.94
CA ALA A 245 14.23 -4.08 49.49
C ALA A 245 15.18 -4.87 48.55
N ARG A 246 15.53 -4.24 47.42
CA ARG A 246 16.89 -4.07 46.88
C ARG A 246 16.84 -3.01 45.76
N SER A 247 17.24 -1.77 46.03
CA SER A 247 18.62 -1.25 45.95
C SER A 247 19.14 -1.05 44.52
N ALA A 248 19.19 0.22 44.14
CA ALA A 248 20.26 0.95 43.44
C ALA A 248 21.17 0.18 42.46
N GLY A 249 21.19 0.67 41.21
CA GLY A 249 22.21 0.39 40.22
C GLY A 249 22.36 1.56 39.26
N VAL A 250 23.05 2.60 39.72
CA VAL A 250 23.63 3.68 38.90
C VAL A 250 24.68 3.06 37.98
N ASN A 251 24.64 3.37 36.68
CA ASN A 251 25.88 3.43 35.89
C ASN A 251 25.76 4.39 34.70
N SER A 252 26.25 5.58 34.94
CA SER A 252 26.82 6.51 33.96
C SER A 252 28.17 5.98 33.44
N ASP A 253 28.38 5.99 32.13
CA ASP A 253 29.67 6.31 31.47
C ASP A 253 29.47 6.24 29.93
N GLN A 254 29.52 7.36 29.21
CA GLN A 254 30.71 8.01 28.64
C GLN A 254 31.48 7.18 27.59
N ARG A 255 31.47 7.70 26.35
CA ARG A 255 32.58 7.87 25.36
C ARG A 255 31.96 7.74 23.96
N GLY A 256 31.94 8.75 23.10
CA GLY A 256 33.02 9.70 22.81
C GLY A 256 33.91 9.10 21.72
N GLY A 257 33.67 9.43 20.46
CA GLY A 257 34.43 8.90 19.32
C GLY A 257 34.15 9.65 18.03
N ALA A 258 34.67 10.88 17.93
CA ALA A 258 34.84 11.61 16.67
C ALA A 258 36.15 11.17 16.00
N ARG A 259 36.16 11.08 14.66
CA ARG A 259 37.34 11.17 13.77
C ARG A 259 36.93 10.90 12.31
N PRO A 260 37.77 11.28 11.33
CA PRO A 260 38.28 12.61 11.00
C PRO A 260 37.59 13.18 9.75
#